data_AF-A0A554VAZ9-F1
#
_entry.id   AF-A0A554VAZ9-F1
#
_cell.length_a   1.000
_cell.length_b   1.000
_cell.length_c   1.000
_cell.angle_alpha   90.00
_cell.angle_beta   90.00
_cell.angle_gamma   90.00
#
_symmetry.space_group_name_H-M   'P 1'
#
loop_
_entity.id
_entity.type
_entity.pdbx_description
1 polymer ?
#
loop_
_entity_poly.entity_id
_entity_poly.type
_entity_poly.pdbx_seq_one_letter_code
_entity_poly.pdbx_strand_id
1 'polypeptide(L)'
;MKTLFLVLIGGILISCGSTQSIEVTEAQRKALDEIVTQKKYEIISDWASPLTTTSVNAVANSGLLPPGSTVNNISLIGNGNHFRMDGDSVDVYLPYFGERRLSARYSTDAGIKLKGAYDNYKVEYNEKKQLYLIKFNVDDIQESYRIIIRLYANLKSDISVNSN
;
A
#
# COMPACT_ATOMS: atom_id res chain seq x y z
N MET A 1 38.27 -10.34 -47.99
CA MET A 1 38.19 -10.32 -46.50
C MET A 1 37.78 -8.93 -45.98
N LYS A 2 36.68 -8.36 -46.47
CA LYS A 2 36.13 -7.07 -45.97
C LYS A 2 34.60 -7.11 -45.80
N THR A 3 33.92 -7.96 -46.58
CA THR A 3 32.47 -8.17 -46.49
C THR A 3 32.06 -9.19 -45.43
N LEU A 4 32.99 -9.99 -44.89
CA LEU A 4 32.69 -10.97 -43.84
C LEU A 4 32.74 -10.37 -42.42
N PHE A 5 33.30 -9.16 -42.26
CA PHE A 5 33.41 -8.48 -40.96
C PHE A 5 32.18 -7.60 -40.64
N LEU A 6 31.32 -7.35 -41.63
CA LEU A 6 30.16 -6.46 -41.52
C LEU A 6 28.87 -7.15 -41.04
N VAL A 7 28.86 -8.48 -40.98
CA VAL A 7 27.69 -9.26 -40.52
C VAL A 7 27.74 -9.56 -39.01
N LEU A 8 28.91 -9.41 -38.37
CA LEU A 8 29.09 -9.77 -36.95
C LEU A 8 28.68 -8.66 -35.96
N ILE A 9 28.39 -7.44 -36.43
CA ILE A 9 28.07 -6.28 -35.59
C ILE A 9 26.55 -5.97 -35.53
N GLY A 10 25.71 -6.65 -36.33
CA GLY A 10 24.27 -6.38 -36.40
C GLY A 10 23.39 -7.09 -35.35
N GLY A 11 23.95 -7.95 -34.49
CA GLY A 11 23.16 -8.89 -33.68
C GLY A 11 22.77 -8.48 -32.26
N ILE A 12 23.16 -7.29 -31.76
CA ILE A 12 23.11 -6.99 -30.32
C ILE A 12 21.87 -6.15 -29.89
N LEU A 13 20.98 -5.77 -30.80
CA LEU A 13 19.84 -4.89 -30.46
C LEU A 13 18.49 -5.61 -30.27
N ILE A 14 18.47 -6.88 -29.87
CA ILE A 14 17.22 -7.50 -29.38
C ILE A 14 17.01 -7.09 -27.92
N SER A 15 16.52 -5.85 -27.80
CA SER A 15 15.51 -5.39 -26.83
C SER A 15 15.20 -6.37 -25.70
N CYS A 16 15.79 -6.14 -24.52
CA CYS A 16 15.25 -6.63 -23.26
C CYS A 16 14.05 -5.73 -22.87
N GLY A 17 12.96 -5.89 -23.60
CA GLY A 17 11.65 -5.32 -23.28
C GLY A 17 10.79 -6.36 -22.57
N SER A 18 11.26 -6.89 -21.44
CA SER A 18 10.46 -7.80 -20.61
C SER A 18 9.33 -7.01 -19.95
N THR A 19 8.21 -6.89 -20.65
CA THR A 19 6.93 -6.57 -20.01
C THR A 19 6.49 -7.86 -19.32
N GLN A 20 6.82 -8.02 -18.04
CA GLN A 20 6.26 -9.11 -17.24
C GLN A 20 4.75 -8.86 -17.13
N SER A 21 3.96 -9.45 -18.02
CA SER A 21 2.53 -9.60 -17.77
C SER A 21 2.39 -10.49 -16.55
N ILE A 22 1.79 -9.98 -15.48
CA ILE A 22 1.41 -10.80 -14.34
C ILE A 22 0.46 -11.86 -14.90
N GLU A 23 0.87 -13.13 -14.91
CA GLU A 23 -0.02 -14.24 -15.24
C GLU A 23 -1.03 -14.39 -14.10
N VAL A 24 -2.13 -13.66 -14.23
CA VAL A 24 -3.24 -13.73 -13.27
C VAL A 24 -4.18 -14.84 -13.69
N THR A 25 -4.42 -15.80 -12.81
CA THR A 25 -5.39 -16.86 -13.06
C THR A 25 -6.82 -16.30 -13.07
N GLU A 26 -7.72 -16.89 -13.85
CA GLU A 26 -9.13 -16.49 -13.85
C GLU A 26 -9.78 -16.58 -12.46
N ALA A 27 -9.40 -17.61 -11.68
CA ALA A 27 -9.85 -17.79 -10.31
C ALA A 27 -9.44 -16.63 -9.39
N GLN A 28 -8.19 -16.15 -9.51
CA GLN A 28 -7.69 -15.00 -8.76
C GLN A 28 -8.44 -13.71 -9.08
N ARG A 29 -8.73 -13.47 -10.37
CA ARG A 29 -9.55 -12.31 -10.78
C ARG A 29 -10.95 -12.39 -10.19
N LYS A 30 -11.61 -13.53 -10.33
CA LYS A 30 -12.97 -13.73 -9.82
C LYS A 30 -13.03 -13.56 -8.29
N ALA A 31 -12.05 -14.11 -7.57
CA ALA A 31 -11.96 -13.93 -6.12
C ALA A 31 -11.79 -12.45 -5.74
N LEU A 32 -10.97 -11.70 -6.47
CA LEU A 32 -10.80 -10.27 -6.26
C LEU A 32 -12.11 -9.49 -6.55
N ASP A 33 -12.79 -9.80 -7.65
CA ASP A 33 -14.06 -9.19 -8.02
C ASP A 33 -15.12 -9.41 -6.93
N GLU A 34 -15.20 -10.63 -6.39
CA GLU A 34 -16.10 -10.98 -5.29
C GLU A 34 -15.76 -10.19 -4.01
N ILE A 35 -14.48 -10.12 -3.63
CA ILE A 35 -14.01 -9.35 -2.46
C ILE A 35 -14.43 -7.89 -2.56
N VAL A 36 -14.20 -7.26 -3.72
CA VAL A 36 -14.52 -5.85 -3.95
C VAL A 36 -16.03 -5.60 -4.00
N THR A 37 -16.78 -6.52 -4.61
CA THR A 37 -18.24 -6.41 -4.71
C THR A 37 -18.91 -6.57 -3.36
N GLN A 38 -18.44 -7.51 -2.54
CA GLN A 38 -18.99 -7.77 -1.21
C GLN A 38 -18.67 -6.65 -0.21
N LYS A 39 -17.61 -5.87 -0.45
CA LYS A 39 -17.11 -4.84 0.48
C LYS A 39 -16.94 -5.38 1.90
N LYS A 40 -16.50 -6.64 2.01
CA LYS A 40 -16.32 -7.33 3.28
C LYS A 40 -14.98 -8.03 3.25
N TYR A 41 -13.95 -7.35 3.73
CA TYR A 41 -12.59 -7.85 3.69
C TYR A 41 -11.71 -7.23 4.76
N GLU A 42 -10.63 -7.94 5.10
CA GLU A 42 -9.60 -7.49 6.01
C GLU A 42 -8.25 -7.51 5.30
N ILE A 43 -7.48 -6.44 5.50
CA ILE A 43 -6.10 -6.34 5.05
C ILE A 43 -5.22 -6.30 6.29
N ILE A 44 -4.28 -7.24 6.36
CA ILE A 44 -3.19 -7.24 7.33
C ILE A 44 -1.93 -6.83 6.56
N SER A 45 -1.27 -5.77 7.05
CA SER A 45 -0.08 -5.21 6.42
C SER A 45 1.17 -5.83 7.01
N ASP A 46 2.09 -6.27 6.15
CA ASP A 46 3.40 -6.80 6.54
C ASP A 46 4.46 -5.70 6.71
N TRP A 47 4.23 -4.55 6.09
CA TRP A 47 5.19 -3.45 5.99
C TRP A 47 4.50 -2.09 6.09
N ALA A 48 5.19 -1.13 6.69
CA ALA A 48 4.83 0.29 6.66
C ALA A 48 5.95 1.10 6.02
N SER A 49 5.61 2.02 5.12
CA SER A 49 6.56 2.90 4.43
C SER A 49 6.35 4.35 4.86
N PRO A 50 6.90 4.77 6.02
CA PRO A 50 6.75 6.13 6.48
C PRO A 50 7.54 7.12 5.61
N LEU A 51 7.18 8.40 5.71
CA LEU A 51 8.00 9.47 5.16
C LEU A 51 9.30 9.58 5.95
N THR A 52 10.43 9.63 5.25
CA THR A 52 11.73 9.85 5.88
C THR A 52 11.81 11.27 6.44
N THR A 53 11.89 11.40 7.75
CA THR A 53 12.12 12.68 8.42
C THR A 53 13.39 12.63 9.28
N THR A 54 13.84 13.78 9.77
CA THR A 54 14.98 13.86 10.69
C THR A 54 14.74 13.03 11.96
N SER A 55 13.52 13.04 12.51
CA SER A 55 13.21 12.27 13.72
C SER A 55 13.20 10.76 13.45
N VAL A 56 12.66 10.31 12.31
CA VAL A 56 12.70 8.88 11.93
C VAL A 56 14.15 8.39 11.76
N ASN A 57 15.01 9.22 11.16
CA ASN A 57 16.44 8.92 11.07
C ASN A 57 17.14 8.88 12.43
N ALA A 58 16.77 9.75 13.37
CA ALA A 58 17.32 9.71 14.73
C ALA A 58 16.94 8.41 15.46
N VAL A 59 15.70 7.95 15.32
CA VAL A 59 15.25 6.64 15.86
C VAL A 59 16.06 5.51 15.24
N ALA A 60 16.31 5.54 13.93
CA ALA A 60 17.16 4.55 13.28
C ALA A 60 18.59 4.53 13.81
N ASN A 61 19.21 5.69 13.98
CA ASN A 61 20.57 5.81 14.52
C ASN A 61 20.68 5.34 15.98
N SER A 62 19.57 5.35 16.72
CA SER A 62 19.51 4.83 18.10
C SER A 62 19.36 3.30 18.19
N GLY A 63 19.23 2.60 17.06
CA GLY A 63 19.08 1.14 17.03
C GLY A 63 17.70 0.65 17.47
N LEU A 64 16.69 1.52 17.49
CA LEU A 64 15.32 1.21 17.94
C LEU A 64 14.39 0.69 16.82
N LEU A 65 14.89 0.53 15.60
CA LEU A 65 14.10 -0.06 14.52
C LEU A 65 13.93 -1.57 14.72
N PRO A 66 12.76 -2.15 14.36
CA PRO A 66 12.59 -3.59 14.39
C PRO A 66 13.60 -4.30 13.48
N PRO A 67 14.01 -5.55 13.79
CA PRO A 67 14.92 -6.32 12.96
C PRO A 67 14.45 -6.40 11.50
N GLY A 68 15.38 -6.21 10.54
CA GLY A 68 15.07 -6.21 9.11
C GLY A 68 14.36 -4.96 8.59
N SER A 69 14.06 -3.99 9.46
CA SER A 69 13.45 -2.72 9.08
C SER A 69 14.50 -1.70 8.62
N THR A 70 14.05 -0.76 7.79
CA THR A 70 14.80 0.45 7.40
C THR A 70 13.94 1.68 7.65
N VAL A 71 14.52 2.87 7.58
CA VAL A 71 13.79 4.14 7.76
C VAL A 71 12.58 4.33 6.85
N ASN A 72 12.53 3.63 5.71
CA ASN A 72 11.45 3.74 4.72
C ASN A 72 10.64 2.45 4.59
N ASN A 73 10.97 1.43 5.36
CA ASN A 73 10.30 0.14 5.31
C ASN A 73 10.38 -0.54 6.68
N ILE A 74 9.34 -0.34 7.48
CA ILE A 74 9.22 -0.86 8.84
C ILE A 74 8.44 -2.16 8.79
N SER A 75 9.01 -3.23 9.33
CA SER A 75 8.31 -4.52 9.41
C SER A 75 7.18 -4.44 10.42
N LEU A 76 5.99 -4.86 9.99
CA LEU A 76 4.80 -5.01 10.81
C LEU A 76 4.55 -6.48 11.18
N ILE A 77 5.42 -7.40 10.77
CA ILE A 77 5.27 -8.82 11.08
C ILE A 77 5.34 -9.03 12.59
N GLY A 78 4.31 -9.66 13.16
CA GLY A 78 4.15 -9.83 14.60
C GLY A 78 3.63 -8.60 15.34
N ASN A 79 3.38 -7.48 14.64
CA ASN A 79 2.72 -6.28 15.17
C ASN A 79 1.26 -6.24 14.70
N GLY A 80 0.33 -6.20 15.65
CA GLY A 80 -1.10 -6.13 15.34
C GLY A 80 -1.42 -4.89 14.50
N ASN A 81 -2.13 -5.10 13.39
CA ASN A 81 -2.65 -4.07 12.52
C ASN A 81 -3.81 -4.65 11.71
N HIS A 82 -4.74 -3.80 11.29
CA HIS A 82 -5.82 -4.21 10.39
C HIS A 82 -6.43 -3.02 9.67
N PHE A 83 -6.88 -3.27 8.45
CA PHE A 83 -7.86 -2.45 7.76
C PHE A 83 -9.06 -3.35 7.43
N ARG A 84 -10.22 -3.08 8.01
CA ARG A 84 -11.44 -3.86 7.77
C ARG A 84 -12.47 -2.99 7.07
N MET A 85 -12.97 -3.50 5.95
CA MET A 85 -14.18 -2.98 5.28
C MET A 85 -15.35 -3.89 5.67
N ASP A 86 -16.44 -3.31 6.15
CA ASP A 86 -17.71 -4.02 6.36
C ASP A 86 -18.87 -3.16 5.83
N GLY A 87 -19.25 -3.41 4.59
CA GLY A 87 -20.34 -2.71 3.91
C GLY A 87 -20.03 -1.23 3.68
N ASP A 88 -20.68 -0.37 4.44
CA ASP A 88 -20.59 1.10 4.40
C ASP A 88 -19.70 1.69 5.52
N SER A 89 -19.04 0.82 6.29
CA SER A 89 -18.19 1.21 7.40
C SER A 89 -16.80 0.59 7.34
N VAL A 90 -15.86 1.19 8.07
CA VAL A 90 -14.51 0.67 8.26
C VAL A 90 -14.15 0.60 9.74
N ASP A 91 -13.27 -0.34 10.06
CA ASP A 91 -12.54 -0.43 11.34
C ASP A 91 -11.06 -0.57 11.01
N VAL A 92 -10.27 0.43 11.41
CA VAL A 92 -8.88 0.58 10.99
C VAL A 92 -7.99 0.79 12.20
N TYR A 93 -6.93 -0.01 12.29
CA TYR A 93 -5.80 0.23 13.17
C TYR A 93 -4.50 0.04 12.39
N LEU A 94 -3.79 1.14 12.13
CA LEU A 94 -2.52 1.14 11.43
C LEU A 94 -1.44 1.79 12.30
N PRO A 95 -0.38 1.07 12.69
CA PRO A 95 0.78 1.68 13.33
C PRO A 95 1.39 2.79 12.48
N TYR A 96 1.71 3.93 13.09
CA TYR A 96 2.24 5.10 12.41
C TYR A 96 3.68 5.36 12.84
N PHE A 97 4.60 5.44 11.88
CA PHE A 97 6.04 5.60 12.10
C PHE A 97 6.54 6.94 11.56
N GLY A 98 5.83 8.02 11.89
CA GLY A 98 6.19 9.38 11.48
C GLY A 98 6.18 10.37 12.64
N GLU A 99 6.32 11.64 12.30
CA GLU A 99 6.22 12.74 13.26
C GLU A 99 4.78 13.22 13.35
N ARG A 100 4.22 13.26 14.56
CA ARG A 100 2.94 13.93 14.80
C ARG A 100 3.17 15.44 14.76
N ARG A 101 2.61 16.12 13.75
CA ARG A 101 2.75 17.58 13.56
C ARG A 101 1.59 18.39 14.14
N LEU A 102 0.47 17.74 14.48
CA LEU A 102 -0.70 18.38 15.09
C LEU A 102 -0.61 18.34 16.62
N SER A 103 -0.80 19.50 17.25
CA SER A 103 -0.85 19.66 18.70
C SER A 103 -2.24 19.30 19.23
N ALA A 104 -2.52 18.01 19.42
CA ALA A 104 -3.72 17.58 20.13
C ALA A 104 -3.38 16.51 21.18
N ARG A 105 -3.90 16.73 22.39
CA ARG A 105 -3.89 15.96 23.65
C ARG A 105 -3.00 14.71 23.66
N TYR A 106 -2.14 14.60 24.68
CA TYR A 106 -1.37 13.40 25.03
C TYR A 106 -2.26 12.14 24.99
N SER A 107 -2.25 11.45 23.86
CA SER A 107 -2.79 10.11 23.69
C SER A 107 -1.60 9.19 23.56
N THR A 108 -1.57 8.15 24.39
CA THR A 108 -0.54 7.10 24.39
C THR A 108 -0.63 6.20 23.15
N ASP A 109 -1.71 6.31 22.37
CA ASP A 109 -1.85 5.62 21.10
C ASP A 109 -1.20 6.42 19.97
N ALA A 110 -0.14 5.86 19.41
CA ALA A 110 0.66 6.49 18.36
C ALA A 110 0.21 6.10 16.94
N GLY A 111 -0.76 5.19 16.77
CA GLY A 111 -1.25 4.73 15.47
C GLY A 111 -2.49 5.46 14.96
N ILE A 112 -2.81 5.26 13.68
CA ILE A 112 -4.06 5.72 13.05
C ILE A 112 -5.18 4.77 13.46
N LYS A 113 -6.23 5.31 14.09
CA LYS A 113 -7.42 4.56 14.52
C LYS A 113 -8.65 5.21 13.95
N LEU A 114 -9.33 4.51 13.03
CA LEU A 114 -10.55 5.01 12.40
C LEU A 114 -11.65 3.98 12.58
N LYS A 115 -12.84 4.44 12.96
CA LYS A 115 -14.01 3.59 13.04
C LYS A 115 -15.25 4.38 12.70
N GLY A 116 -15.95 3.96 11.65
CA GLY A 116 -17.18 4.63 11.23
C GLY A 116 -17.50 4.45 9.77
N ALA A 117 -18.53 5.16 9.34
CA ALA A 117 -18.94 5.23 7.95
C ALA A 117 -17.90 5.99 7.11
N TYR A 118 -17.85 5.68 5.82
CA TYR A 118 -17.05 6.42 4.85
C TYR A 118 -17.92 7.22 3.88
N ASP A 119 -17.34 8.24 3.25
CA ASP A 119 -17.97 9.01 2.19
C ASP A 119 -17.15 8.99 0.89
N ASN A 120 -17.72 9.56 -0.17
CA ASN A 120 -17.03 9.76 -1.46
C ASN A 120 -16.39 8.48 -2.04
N TYR A 121 -17.03 7.32 -1.83
CA TYR A 121 -16.53 6.03 -2.29
C TYR A 121 -16.49 5.92 -3.81
N LYS A 122 -15.31 5.65 -4.34
CA LYS A 122 -15.06 5.41 -5.77
C LYS A 122 -14.23 4.15 -5.93
N VAL A 123 -14.61 3.32 -6.89
CA VAL A 123 -13.91 2.11 -7.27
C VAL A 123 -13.65 2.13 -8.77
N GLU A 124 -12.40 1.90 -9.16
CA GLU A 124 -11.96 1.89 -10.56
C GLU A 124 -11.14 0.60 -10.80
N TYR A 125 -11.48 -0.18 -11.82
CA TYR A 125 -10.65 -1.31 -12.24
C TYR A 125 -9.62 -0.85 -13.28
N ASN A 126 -8.34 -1.20 -13.07
CA ASN A 126 -7.26 -0.92 -14.00
C ASN A 126 -6.86 -2.21 -14.73
N GLU A 127 -7.34 -2.38 -15.96
CA GLU A 127 -7.05 -3.55 -16.79
C GLU A 127 -5.55 -3.73 -17.04
N LYS A 128 -4.78 -2.65 -17.25
CA LYS A 128 -3.34 -2.77 -17.52
C LYS A 128 -2.54 -3.28 -16.33
N LYS A 129 -2.97 -2.92 -15.12
CA LYS A 129 -2.30 -3.30 -13.87
C LYS A 129 -2.99 -4.46 -13.13
N GLN A 130 -4.12 -4.94 -13.64
CA GLN A 130 -4.95 -5.99 -13.06
C GLN A 130 -5.21 -5.75 -11.56
N LEU A 131 -5.71 -4.54 -11.23
CA LEU A 131 -5.99 -4.13 -9.86
C LEU A 131 -7.26 -3.28 -9.76
N TYR A 132 -7.89 -3.30 -8.58
CA TYR A 132 -8.88 -2.30 -8.19
C TYR A 132 -8.21 -1.16 -7.43
N LEU A 133 -8.60 0.07 -7.78
CA LEU A 133 -8.26 1.29 -7.07
C LEU A 133 -9.51 1.79 -6.35
N ILE A 134 -9.50 1.72 -5.01
CA ILE A 134 -10.60 2.13 -4.15
C ILE A 134 -10.19 3.41 -3.43
N LYS A 135 -11.06 4.42 -3.45
CA LYS A 135 -10.84 5.72 -2.80
C LYS A 135 -12.09 6.14 -2.04
N PHE A 136 -11.93 6.65 -0.82
CA PHE A 136 -13.01 7.18 0.00
C PHE A 136 -12.41 8.06 1.10
N ASN A 137 -13.25 8.80 1.83
CA ASN A 137 -12.81 9.48 3.04
C ASN A 137 -13.51 8.93 4.29
N VAL A 138 -12.86 9.09 5.43
CA VAL A 138 -13.38 8.75 6.75
C VAL A 138 -13.11 9.93 7.66
N ASP A 139 -14.16 10.45 8.28
CA ASP A 139 -14.03 11.54 9.24
C ASP A 139 -13.81 10.97 10.64
N ASP A 140 -12.81 11.50 11.34
CA ASP A 140 -12.64 11.37 12.78
C ASP A 140 -12.96 12.72 13.45
N ILE A 141 -13.12 12.72 14.77
CA ILE A 141 -13.46 13.91 15.57
C ILE A 141 -12.50 15.08 15.31
N GLN A 142 -11.23 14.80 14.99
CA GLN A 142 -10.18 15.82 14.86
C GLN A 142 -9.76 16.10 13.42
N GLU A 143 -9.90 15.15 12.51
CA GLU A 143 -9.36 15.24 11.15
C GLU A 143 -10.12 14.34 10.16
N SER A 144 -10.05 14.68 8.88
CA SER A 144 -10.64 13.88 7.81
C SER A 144 -9.54 13.13 7.06
N TYR A 145 -9.70 11.82 6.92
CA TYR A 145 -8.72 10.95 6.30
C TYR A 145 -9.14 10.55 4.90
N ARG A 146 -8.29 10.80 3.91
CA ARG A 146 -8.42 10.21 2.57
C ARG A 146 -7.69 8.88 2.51
N ILE A 147 -8.44 7.83 2.19
CA ILE A 147 -7.92 6.46 2.07
C ILE A 147 -7.90 6.05 0.60
N ILE A 148 -6.78 5.48 0.17
CA ILE A 148 -6.58 4.93 -1.17
C ILE A 148 -6.06 3.50 -1.02
N ILE A 149 -6.80 2.53 -1.54
CA ILE A 149 -6.44 1.11 -1.51
C ILE A 149 -6.21 0.63 -2.93
N ARG A 150 -5.10 -0.08 -3.15
CA ARG A 150 -4.87 -0.87 -4.36
C ARG A 150 -4.99 -2.33 -4.00
N LEU A 151 -5.88 -3.06 -4.67
CA LEU A 151 -6.04 -4.51 -4.52
C LEU A 151 -5.64 -5.17 -5.82
N TYR A 152 -4.55 -5.93 -5.79
CA TYR A 152 -4.02 -6.61 -6.98
C TYR A 152 -4.65 -7.99 -7.10
N ALA A 153 -4.74 -8.52 -8.32
CA ALA A 153 -5.35 -9.82 -8.55
C ALA A 153 -4.61 -11.00 -7.88
N ASN A 154 -3.34 -10.84 -7.51
CA ASN A 154 -2.62 -11.80 -6.68
C ASN A 154 -2.90 -11.68 -5.18
N LEU A 155 -3.96 -10.95 -4.79
CA LEU A 155 -4.40 -10.67 -3.42
C LEU A 155 -3.40 -9.87 -2.57
N LYS A 156 -2.36 -9.30 -3.18
CA LYS A 156 -1.56 -8.26 -2.53
C LYS A 156 -2.35 -6.95 -2.47
N SER A 157 -1.95 -6.08 -1.56
CA SER A 157 -2.56 -4.75 -1.45
C SER A 157 -1.57 -3.69 -1.03
N ASP A 158 -1.91 -2.45 -1.35
CA ASP A 158 -1.27 -1.25 -0.80
C ASP A 158 -2.34 -0.34 -0.22
N ILE A 159 -2.10 0.21 0.97
CA ILE A 159 -2.96 1.22 1.60
C ILE A 159 -2.17 2.52 1.72
N SER A 160 -2.75 3.62 1.26
CA SER A 160 -2.27 4.97 1.51
C SER A 160 -3.33 5.73 2.29
N VAL A 161 -2.93 6.29 3.42
CA VAL A 161 -3.77 7.11 4.30
C VAL A 161 -3.15 8.50 4.36
N ASN A 162 -3.95 9.53 4.07
CA ASN A 162 -3.55 10.92 4.15
C ASN A 162 -4.56 11.67 5.01
N SER A 163 -4.08 12.34 6.05
CA SER A 163 -4.87 13.31 6.82
C SER A 163 -4.95 14.63 6.04
N ASN A 164 -6.13 15.26 6.01
CA ASN A 164 -6.37 16.55 5.37
C ASN A 164 -6.58 17.66 6.41
#